data_AF-A0A1S3ZD11-F1
#
_entry.id   AF-A0A1S3ZD11-F1
#
_cell.length_a   1.000
_cell.length_b   1.000
_cell.length_c   1.000
_cell.angle_alpha   90.00
_cell.angle_beta   90.00
_cell.angle_gamma   90.00
#
_symmetry.space_group_name_H-M   'P 1'
#
loop_
_entity.id
_entity.type
_entity.pdbx_description
1 polymer ?
#
loop_
_entity_poly.entity_id
_entity_poly.type
_entity_poly.pdbx_seq_one_letter_code
_entity_poly.pdbx_strand_id
1 'polypeptide(L)'
;MGMGCVAGGIPRIEPSHCCQSSSLKKRFENLTMKTTEKVVDFSTRAQTIVNQLRAYREEVKEQQVVEKILRSLPEIFDPVMIAIEESKDLSNYSIHYLMGSLLSHEHTLERSKPKAVWSKPLK
;
A
#
# COMPACT_ATOMS: atom_id res chain seq x y z
N MET A 1 24.34 53.30 5.27
CA MET A 1 23.13 52.85 6.00
C MET A 1 22.03 52.61 4.97
N GLY A 2 21.42 51.44 4.82
CA GLY A 2 21.53 50.17 5.51
C GLY A 2 21.07 49.08 4.53
N MET A 3 21.63 47.88 4.70
CA MET A 3 21.39 46.72 3.84
C MET A 3 19.93 46.26 4.01
N GLY A 4 19.22 46.09 2.89
CA GLY A 4 17.90 45.48 2.90
C GLY A 4 18.02 43.97 3.07
N CYS A 5 17.54 43.44 4.20
CA CYS A 5 17.44 42.00 4.41
C CYS A 5 16.34 41.43 3.50
N VAL A 6 16.72 40.54 2.58
CA VAL A 6 15.79 39.68 1.85
C VAL A 6 15.34 38.55 2.77
N ALA A 7 14.04 38.47 3.06
CA ALA A 7 13.46 37.34 3.80
C ALA A 7 12.59 36.54 2.83
N GLY A 8 13.21 35.53 2.20
CA GLY A 8 12.47 34.45 1.56
C GLY A 8 11.56 33.79 2.60
N GLY A 9 10.25 33.88 2.39
CA GLY A 9 9.26 33.27 3.25
C GLY A 9 9.32 31.76 3.13
N ILE A 10 9.98 31.09 4.07
CA ILE A 10 9.75 29.67 4.33
C ILE A 10 8.33 29.56 4.90
N PRO A 11 7.41 28.79 4.29
CA PRO A 11 6.09 28.63 4.85
C PRO A 11 6.22 28.00 6.24
N ARG A 12 5.74 28.73 7.24
CA ARG A 12 5.72 28.32 8.65
C ARG A 12 4.82 27.10 8.77
N ILE A 13 5.41 25.90 8.76
CA ILE A 13 4.68 24.65 9.04
C ILE A 13 4.35 24.70 10.54
N GLU A 14 3.08 24.95 10.86
CA GLU A 14 2.55 24.92 12.23
C GLU A 14 2.96 23.60 12.91
N PRO A 15 3.40 23.60 14.19
CA PRO A 15 3.93 22.41 14.87
C PRO A 15 2.98 21.20 14.89
N SER A 16 1.66 21.45 14.81
CA SER A 16 0.62 20.43 14.72
C SER A 16 0.71 19.58 13.43
N HIS A 17 1.18 20.15 12.32
CA HIS A 17 1.27 19.45 11.04
C HIS A 17 2.47 18.48 10.98
N CYS A 18 3.58 18.81 11.64
CA CYS A 18 4.78 17.95 11.67
C CYS A 18 4.55 16.64 12.46
N CYS A 19 3.88 16.73 13.62
CA CYS A 19 3.56 15.57 14.44
C CYS A 19 2.56 14.62 13.76
N GLN A 20 1.61 15.16 12.98
CA GLN A 20 0.65 14.33 12.24
C GLN A 20 1.32 13.58 11.07
N SER A 21 2.14 14.27 10.26
CA SER A 21 2.89 13.63 9.17
C SER A 21 3.79 12.49 9.67
N SER A 22 4.56 12.72 10.75
CA SER A 22 5.44 11.69 11.33
C SER A 22 4.66 10.48 11.85
N SER A 23 3.48 10.68 12.46
CA SER A 23 2.61 9.57 12.88
C SER A 23 2.08 8.76 11.70
N LEU A 24 1.72 9.42 10.58
CA LEU A 24 1.23 8.78 9.38
C LEU A 24 2.33 7.99 8.66
N LYS A 25 3.55 8.54 8.59
CA LYS A 25 4.72 7.81 8.08
C LYS A 25 4.96 6.55 8.88
N LYS A 26 4.93 6.62 10.22
CA LYS A 26 5.06 5.43 11.07
C LYS A 26 3.95 4.40 10.83
N ARG A 27 2.70 4.85 10.63
CA ARG A 27 1.58 3.95 10.28
C ARG A 27 1.74 3.33 8.91
N PHE A 28 2.28 4.08 7.94
CA PHE A 28 2.60 3.58 6.61
C PHE A 28 3.71 2.53 6.66
N GLU A 29 4.82 2.80 7.36
CA GLU A 29 5.93 1.86 7.56
C GLU A 29 5.48 0.57 8.25
N ASN A 30 4.60 0.67 9.24
CA ASN A 30 4.05 -0.50 9.95
C ASN A 30 2.81 -1.10 9.27
N LEU A 31 2.44 -0.64 8.08
CA LEU A 31 1.32 -1.21 7.34
C LEU A 31 1.67 -2.65 6.94
N THR A 32 0.84 -3.59 7.36
CA THR A 32 0.91 -5.01 7.00
C THR A 32 -0.49 -5.55 6.74
N MET A 33 -0.60 -6.47 5.78
CA MET A 33 -1.84 -7.17 5.48
C MET A 33 -1.94 -8.40 6.39
N LYS A 34 -3.14 -8.61 6.96
CA LYS A 34 -3.39 -9.83 7.76
C LYS A 34 -3.73 -10.99 6.85
N THR A 35 -3.42 -12.21 7.27
CA THR A 35 -3.75 -13.44 6.52
C THR A 35 -5.25 -13.68 6.35
N THR A 36 -6.08 -13.10 7.23
CA THR A 36 -7.55 -13.20 7.20
C THR A 36 -8.22 -11.99 6.53
N GLU A 37 -7.46 -10.96 6.20
CA GLU A 37 -7.96 -9.73 5.59
C GLU A 37 -8.02 -9.88 4.07
N LYS A 38 -9.02 -9.25 3.44
CA LYS A 38 -9.13 -9.23 1.98
C LYS A 38 -8.22 -8.18 1.36
N VAL A 39 -7.76 -8.43 0.14
CA VAL A 39 -6.93 -7.47 -0.62
C VAL A 39 -7.62 -6.10 -0.76
N VAL A 40 -8.94 -6.08 -0.97
CA VAL A 40 -9.73 -4.84 -1.06
C VAL A 40 -9.67 -4.02 0.23
N ASP A 41 -9.84 -4.66 1.38
CA ASP A 41 -9.83 -3.99 2.68
C ASP A 41 -8.43 -3.42 2.98
N PHE A 42 -7.40 -4.21 2.74
CA PHE A 42 -6.01 -3.80 2.88
C PHE A 42 -5.68 -2.60 1.98
N SER A 43 -6.06 -2.67 0.69
CA SER A 43 -5.80 -1.61 -0.28
C SER A 43 -6.47 -0.28 0.11
N THR A 44 -7.68 -0.36 0.66
CA THR A 44 -8.42 0.82 1.16
C THR A 44 -7.69 1.47 2.34
N ARG A 45 -7.16 0.67 3.28
CA ARG A 45 -6.33 1.18 4.38
C ARG A 45 -5.05 1.84 3.88
N ALA A 46 -4.36 1.22 2.93
CA ALA A 46 -3.14 1.75 2.31
C ALA A 46 -3.43 3.11 1.64
N GLN A 47 -4.47 3.17 0.80
CA GLN A 47 -4.85 4.37 0.07
C GLN A 47 -5.25 5.50 1.01
N THR A 48 -5.93 5.18 2.12
CA THR A 48 -6.30 6.18 3.13
C THR A 48 -5.06 6.85 3.74
N ILE A 49 -4.04 6.07 4.10
CA ILE A 49 -2.80 6.61 4.67
C ILE A 49 -2.04 7.45 3.63
N VAL A 50 -1.93 6.97 2.39
CA VAL A 50 -1.27 7.69 1.29
C VAL A 50 -1.98 9.01 0.99
N ASN A 51 -3.32 8.99 0.95
CA ASN A 51 -4.13 10.20 0.74
C ASN A 51 -3.92 11.20 1.87
N GLN A 52 -3.86 10.74 3.13
CA GLN A 52 -3.56 11.59 4.27
C GLN A 52 -2.16 12.20 4.17
N LEU A 53 -1.12 11.40 3.87
CA LEU A 53 0.25 11.90 3.66
C LEU A 53 0.30 12.99 2.57
N ARG A 54 -0.34 12.74 1.42
CA ARG A 54 -0.43 13.73 0.33
C ARG A 54 -1.14 15.01 0.75
N ALA A 55 -2.18 14.91 1.58
CA ALA A 55 -2.88 16.09 2.12
C ALA A 55 -1.98 16.96 3.01
N TYR A 56 -0.99 16.36 3.70
CA TYR A 56 0.04 17.08 4.44
C TYR A 56 1.20 17.59 3.59
N ARG A 57 1.06 17.56 2.25
CA ARG A 57 2.10 17.94 1.27
C ARG A 57 3.37 17.09 1.36
N GLU A 58 3.25 15.86 1.85
CA GLU A 58 4.34 14.88 1.76
C GLU A 58 4.39 14.29 0.35
N GLU A 59 5.59 14.27 -0.24
CA GLU A 59 5.81 13.58 -1.50
C GLU A 59 5.83 12.07 -1.27
N VAL A 60 4.79 11.38 -1.75
CA VAL A 60 4.70 9.92 -1.75
C VAL A 60 4.66 9.43 -3.19
N LYS A 61 5.80 8.91 -3.66
CA LYS A 61 5.94 8.37 -5.01
C LYS A 61 5.14 7.09 -5.17
N GLU A 62 4.61 6.86 -6.38
CA GLU A 62 3.84 5.64 -6.67
C GLU A 62 4.67 4.37 -6.46
N GLN A 63 5.94 4.39 -6.92
CA GLN A 63 6.91 3.33 -6.67
C GLN A 63 7.02 2.96 -5.18
N GLN A 64 7.14 3.96 -4.30
CA GLN A 64 7.26 3.71 -2.85
C GLN A 64 6.01 3.01 -2.30
N VAL A 65 4.83 3.34 -2.83
CA VAL A 65 3.58 2.68 -2.42
C VAL A 65 3.52 1.26 -2.94
N VAL A 66 3.91 1.02 -4.19
CA VAL A 66 3.96 -0.32 -4.80
C VAL A 66 4.91 -1.24 -4.04
N GLU A 67 6.15 -0.80 -3.82
CA GLU A 67 7.14 -1.56 -3.06
C GLU A 67 6.69 -1.80 -1.62
N LYS A 68 6.03 -0.80 -1.01
CA LYS A 68 5.51 -0.96 0.35
C LYS A 68 4.38 -1.99 0.39
N ILE A 69 3.46 -1.96 -0.57
CA ILE A 69 2.37 -2.93 -0.67
C ILE A 69 2.94 -4.33 -0.81
N LEU A 70 3.83 -4.57 -1.78
CA LEU A 70 4.44 -5.88 -2.03
C LEU A 70 5.12 -6.45 -0.77
N ARG A 71 5.94 -5.65 -0.09
CA ARG A 71 6.61 -6.03 1.17
C ARG A 71 5.66 -6.26 2.36
N SER A 72 4.41 -5.84 2.25
CA SER A 72 3.41 -5.90 3.31
C SER A 72 2.43 -7.07 3.14
N LEU A 73 2.55 -7.83 2.05
CA LEU A 73 1.71 -8.98 1.75
C LEU A 73 2.12 -10.21 2.59
N PRO A 74 1.18 -11.10 2.92
CA PRO A 74 1.50 -12.37 3.55
C PRO A 74 2.09 -13.35 2.53
N GLU A 75 2.82 -14.36 3.03
CA GLU A 75 3.55 -15.38 2.23
C GLU A 75 2.69 -16.11 1.17
N ILE A 76 1.37 -16.17 1.36
CA ILE A 76 0.44 -16.74 0.36
C ILE A 76 0.44 -15.98 -0.98
N PHE A 77 0.94 -14.74 -0.99
CA PHE A 77 1.12 -13.92 -2.19
C PHE A 77 2.56 -13.96 -2.72
N ASP A 78 3.49 -14.71 -2.11
CA ASP A 78 4.87 -14.82 -2.60
C ASP A 78 4.97 -15.17 -4.09
N PRO A 79 4.16 -16.09 -4.66
CA PRO A 79 4.24 -16.41 -6.08
C PRO A 79 3.94 -15.21 -6.99
N VAL A 80 2.97 -14.36 -6.61
CA VAL A 80 2.62 -13.17 -7.41
C VAL A 80 3.61 -12.04 -7.15
N MET A 81 4.13 -11.90 -5.94
CA MET A 81 5.20 -10.94 -5.62
C MET A 81 6.45 -11.23 -6.48
N ILE A 82 6.96 -12.46 -6.45
CA ILE A 82 8.14 -12.87 -7.22
C ILE A 82 7.91 -12.65 -8.72
N ALA A 83 6.75 -13.07 -9.24
CA ALA A 83 6.43 -12.89 -10.66
C ALA A 83 6.39 -11.40 -11.08
N ILE A 84 5.92 -10.50 -10.21
CA ILE A 84 5.90 -9.06 -10.48
C ILE A 84 7.33 -8.50 -10.41
N GLU A 85 8.10 -8.85 -9.38
CA GLU A 85 9.49 -8.41 -9.21
C GLU A 85 10.39 -8.84 -10.37
N GLU A 86 10.19 -10.05 -10.90
CA GLU A 86 10.98 -10.57 -12.03
C GLU A 86 10.54 -9.98 -13.38
N SER A 87 9.26 -9.64 -13.56
CA SER A 87 8.70 -9.29 -14.87
C SER A 87 8.40 -7.81 -15.09
N LYS A 88 8.41 -6.97 -14.04
CA LYS A 88 8.00 -5.56 -14.10
C LYS A 88 9.06 -4.65 -13.48
N ASP A 89 9.26 -3.49 -14.12
CA ASP A 89 9.97 -2.38 -13.50
C ASP A 89 9.05 -1.65 -12.52
N LEU A 90 9.31 -1.81 -11.21
CA LEU A 90 8.52 -1.21 -10.14
C LEU A 90 8.53 0.33 -10.16
N SER A 91 9.52 0.95 -10.79
CA SER A 91 9.63 2.41 -10.93
C SER A 91 8.50 3.00 -11.77
N ASN A 92 8.01 2.21 -12.74
CA ASN A 92 6.94 2.58 -13.67
C ASN A 92 5.68 1.72 -13.51
N TYR A 93 5.64 0.88 -12.47
CA TYR A 93 4.51 0.00 -12.24
C TYR A 93 3.40 0.73 -11.48
N SER A 94 2.20 0.80 -12.07
CA SER A 94 1.09 1.51 -11.42
C SER A 94 0.43 0.68 -10.33
N ILE A 95 0.03 1.36 -9.25
CA ILE A 95 -0.78 0.79 -8.15
C ILE A 95 -2.03 0.09 -8.72
N HIS A 96 -2.67 0.66 -9.75
CA HIS A 96 -3.88 0.07 -10.33
C HIS A 96 -3.62 -1.32 -10.92
N TYR A 97 -2.50 -1.51 -11.63
CA TYR A 97 -2.12 -2.82 -12.19
C TYR A 97 -1.70 -3.81 -11.09
N LEU A 98 -1.01 -3.33 -10.05
CA LEU A 98 -0.69 -4.14 -8.87
C LEU A 98 -1.97 -4.68 -8.21
N MET A 99 -2.95 -3.81 -7.95
CA MET A 99 -4.22 -4.20 -7.33
C MET A 99 -4.97 -5.23 -8.17
N GLY A 100 -5.01 -5.05 -9.50
CA GLY A 100 -5.61 -6.02 -10.40
C GLY A 100 -4.95 -7.41 -10.30
N SER A 101 -3.62 -7.46 -10.23
CA SER A 101 -2.85 -8.71 -10.09
C SER A 101 -3.14 -9.40 -8.76
N LEU A 102 -3.17 -8.65 -7.66
CA LEU A 102 -3.44 -9.20 -6.32
C LEU A 102 -4.87 -9.71 -6.17
N LEU A 103 -5.86 -9.00 -6.69
CA LEU A 103 -7.27 -9.43 -6.66
C LEU A 103 -7.49 -10.70 -7.48
N SER A 104 -6.86 -10.80 -8.65
CA SER A 104 -6.92 -12.00 -9.49
C SER A 104 -6.31 -13.22 -8.79
N HIS A 105 -5.19 -13.02 -8.08
CA HIS A 105 -4.55 -14.07 -7.28
C HIS A 105 -5.43 -14.50 -6.11
N GLU A 106 -6.01 -13.55 -5.36
CA GLU A 106 -6.96 -13.82 -4.26
C GLU A 106 -8.14 -14.67 -4.76
N HIS A 107 -8.74 -14.32 -5.91
CA HIS A 107 -9.82 -15.11 -6.50
C HIS A 107 -9.39 -16.54 -6.89
N THR A 108 -8.15 -16.70 -7.37
CA THR A 108 -7.60 -18.02 -7.72
C THR A 108 -7.40 -18.88 -6.46
N LEU A 109 -6.92 -18.28 -5.37
CA LEU A 109 -6.79 -18.93 -4.07
C LEU A 109 -8.15 -19.36 -3.49
N GLU A 110 -9.20 -18.57 -3.69
CA GLU A 110 -10.55 -18.95 -3.28
C GLU A 110 -11.10 -20.15 -4.06
N ARG A 111 -10.77 -20.25 -5.36
CA ARG A 111 -11.18 -21.37 -6.22
C ARG A 111 -10.45 -22.68 -5.90
N SER A 112 -9.19 -22.60 -5.46
CA SER A 112 -8.37 -23.77 -5.15
C SER A 112 -8.64 -24.35 -3.75
N LYS A 113 -9.39 -23.65 -2.89
CA LYS A 113 -9.88 -24.20 -1.62
C LYS A 113 -10.80 -25.40 -1.93
N PRO A 114 -10.51 -26.61 -1.41
CA PRO A 114 -11.37 -27.76 -1.64
C PRO A 114 -12.76 -27.44 -1.10
N LYS A 115 -13.75 -27.36 -2.00
CA LYS A 115 -15.15 -27.38 -1.59
C LYS A 115 -15.37 -28.73 -0.93
N ALA A 116 -15.73 -28.75 0.35
CA ALA A 116 -16.24 -29.95 0.99
C ALA A 116 -17.44 -30.43 0.18
N VAL A 117 -17.22 -31.39 -0.72
CA VAL A 117 -18.26 -32.11 -1.43
C VAL A 117 -18.89 -32.99 -0.37
N TRP A 118 -19.99 -32.51 0.20
CA TRP A 118 -20.79 -33.30 1.13
C TRP A 118 -21.19 -34.58 0.43
N SER A 119 -20.62 -35.67 0.93
CA SER A 119 -20.93 -37.05 0.62
C SER A 119 -22.43 -37.26 0.79
N LYS A 120 -23.12 -37.52 -0.32
CA LYS A 120 -24.47 -38.09 -0.26
C LYS A 120 -24.34 -39.50 0.33
N PRO A 121 -25.13 -39.87 1.37
CA PRO A 121 -25.11 -41.24 1.85
C PRO A 121 -25.63 -42.16 0.75
N LEU A 122 -24.87 -43.22 0.45
CA LEU A 122 -25.36 -44.33 -0.36
C LEU A 122 -26.57 -44.91 0.37
N LYS A 123 -27.73 -44.90 -0.30
CA LYS A 123 -28.91 -45.65 0.11
C LYS A 123 -28.61 -47.14 0.09
#